data_AF-W9NFE3-F1
#
_entry.id   AF-W9NFE3-F1
#
_cell.length_a   1.000
_cell.length_b   1.000
_cell.length_c   1.000
_cell.angle_alpha   90.00
_cell.angle_beta   90.00
_cell.angle_gamma   90.00
#
_symmetry.space_group_name_H-M   'P 1'
#
loop_
_entity.id
_entity.type
_entity.pdbx_description
1 polymer ?
#
loop_
_entity_poly.entity_id
_entity_poly.type
_entity_poly.pdbx_seq_one_letter_code
_entity_poly.pdbx_strand_id
1 'polypeptide(L)'
;MAPLSAKKPPRNILDIATGVGDWAIQMGDLFPDSTPKDVPPNVYFYVEDSSDNWMFPQKFDYIHTRNTAGCWSAFETQIAEQAFAAL
;
A
#
# COMPACT_ATOMS: atom_id res chain seq x y z
N MET A 1 -2.62 -14.88 1.10
CA MET A 1 -1.66 -14.04 0.34
C MET A 1 -2.34 -13.63 -0.96
N ALA A 2 -1.97 -12.47 -1.53
CA ALA A 2 -2.51 -12.02 -2.80
C ALA A 2 -1.96 -12.87 -3.98
N PRO A 3 -2.73 -13.06 -5.07
CA PRO A 3 -2.34 -13.89 -6.22
C PRO A 3 -1.38 -13.14 -7.17
N LEU A 4 -0.27 -12.61 -6.64
CA LEU A 4 0.73 -11.87 -7.41
C LEU A 4 1.64 -12.84 -8.21
N SER A 5 1.98 -12.45 -9.44
CA SER A 5 2.78 -13.28 -10.35
C SER A 5 4.26 -12.88 -10.32
N ALA A 6 5.14 -13.81 -9.90
CA ALA A 6 6.59 -13.61 -9.96
C ALA A 6 7.14 -13.35 -11.39
N LYS A 7 6.35 -13.64 -12.45
CA LYS A 7 6.72 -13.34 -13.85
C LYS A 7 6.41 -11.89 -14.26
N LYS A 8 5.56 -11.18 -13.51
CA LYS A 8 5.23 -9.77 -13.69
C LYS A 8 4.88 -9.18 -12.31
N PRO A 9 5.88 -8.97 -11.43
CA PRO A 9 5.63 -8.38 -10.12
C PRO A 9 5.11 -6.94 -10.26
N PRO A 10 4.28 -6.46 -9.32
CA PRO A 10 3.98 -5.03 -9.20
C PRO A 10 5.26 -4.24 -8.90
N ARG A 11 5.33 -2.99 -9.36
CA ARG A 11 6.45 -2.07 -9.09
C ARG A 11 6.08 -1.02 -8.06
N ASN A 12 4.87 -0.50 -8.16
CA ASN A 12 4.30 0.45 -7.21
C ASN A 12 3.23 -0.25 -6.38
N ILE A 13 3.38 -0.28 -5.06
CA ILE A 13 2.41 -0.86 -4.12
C ILE A 13 1.98 0.18 -3.09
N LEU A 14 0.69 0.26 -2.77
CA LEU A 14 0.14 1.01 -1.64
C LEU A 14 -0.44 0.04 -0.60
N ASP A 15 -0.06 0.19 0.67
CA ASP A 15 -0.64 -0.55 1.80
C ASP A 15 -1.34 0.42 2.77
N ILE A 16 -2.66 0.40 2.76
CA ILE A 16 -3.51 1.33 3.51
C ILE A 16 -3.81 0.73 4.89
N ALA A 17 -3.66 1.55 5.93
CA ALA A 17 -3.79 1.13 7.32
C ALA A 17 -2.87 -0.06 7.69
N THR A 18 -1.61 -0.02 7.22
CA THR A 18 -0.54 -1.02 7.46
C THR A 18 -0.24 -1.31 8.95
N GLY A 19 -0.75 -0.48 9.87
CA GLY A 19 -0.49 -0.58 11.30
C GLY A 19 0.94 -0.17 11.63
N VAL A 20 1.69 -1.05 12.29
CA VAL A 20 3.12 -0.84 12.61
C VAL A 20 4.06 -1.09 11.41
N GLY A 21 3.54 -1.54 10.26
CA GLY A 21 4.33 -1.73 9.05
C GLY A 21 4.90 -3.13 8.83
N ASP A 22 4.58 -4.11 9.69
CA ASP A 22 5.09 -5.51 9.58
C ASP A 22 4.93 -6.11 8.18
N TRP A 23 3.87 -5.75 7.44
CA TRP A 23 3.68 -6.22 6.07
C TRP A 23 4.56 -5.50 5.05
N ALA A 24 4.69 -4.18 5.15
CA ALA A 24 5.58 -3.42 4.30
C ALA A 24 7.05 -3.87 4.50
N ILE A 25 7.43 -4.23 5.72
CA ILE A 25 8.72 -4.84 6.06
C ILE A 25 8.87 -6.21 5.39
N GLN A 26 7.91 -7.13 5.58
CA GLN A 26 7.92 -8.46 4.93
C GLN A 26 7.92 -8.38 3.40
N MET A 27 7.27 -7.38 2.82
CA MET A 27 7.29 -7.13 1.37
C MET A 27 8.65 -6.58 0.92
N GLY A 28 9.32 -5.76 1.72
CA GLY A 28 10.70 -5.36 1.46
C GLY A 28 11.69 -6.52 1.51
N ASP A 29 11.54 -7.43 2.48
CA ASP A 29 12.34 -8.67 2.55
C ASP A 29 12.11 -9.59 1.34
N LEU A 30 10.87 -9.64 0.83
CA LEU A 30 10.49 -10.39 -0.37
C LEU A 30 10.95 -9.74 -1.69
N PHE A 31 11.16 -8.43 -1.71
CA PHE A 31 11.51 -7.63 -2.88
C PHE A 31 12.65 -6.67 -2.55
N PRO A 32 13.91 -7.15 -2.46
CA PRO A 32 15.04 -6.40 -1.87
C PRO A 32 15.50 -5.16 -2.65
N ASP A 33 14.97 -4.91 -3.85
CA ASP A 33 15.12 -3.62 -4.55
C ASP A 33 14.17 -2.52 -3.97
N SER A 34 13.35 -2.84 -2.95
CA SER A 34 12.40 -1.95 -2.26
C SER A 34 12.51 -2.15 -0.74
N THR A 35 12.92 -1.16 0.07
CA THR A 35 13.32 -1.42 1.48
C THR A 35 13.67 -0.08 2.20
N PRO A 36 13.48 0.21 3.52
CA PRO A 36 13.71 1.58 4.11
C PRO A 36 15.17 2.05 4.44
N LYS A 37 15.71 1.80 5.66
CA LYS A 37 17.14 1.51 5.98
C LYS A 37 17.29 0.45 7.09
N ASP A 38 16.30 0.33 7.99
CA ASP A 38 16.09 -0.80 8.93
C ASP A 38 15.06 -1.85 8.48
N VAL A 39 14.66 -1.79 7.22
CA VAL A 39 15.06 -2.83 6.26
C VAL A 39 15.94 -2.05 5.24
N PRO A 40 17.00 -2.56 4.55
CA PRO A 40 18.01 -1.79 3.76
C PRO A 40 17.59 -0.58 2.85
N PRO A 41 18.50 0.19 2.19
CA PRO A 41 18.25 1.62 1.85
C PRO A 41 17.38 1.95 0.60
N ASN A 42 16.11 2.38 0.74
CA ASN A 42 15.23 2.86 -0.38
C ASN A 42 13.91 3.67 -0.05
N VAL A 43 12.90 3.13 0.66
CA VAL A 43 11.42 3.30 0.41
C VAL A 43 10.51 3.75 1.61
N TYR A 44 9.16 3.87 1.44
CA TYR A 44 8.37 4.98 2.07
C TYR A 44 7.11 4.65 2.91
N PHE A 45 6.99 5.32 4.07
CA PHE A 45 5.81 5.37 4.94
C PHE A 45 5.20 6.79 4.94
N TYR A 46 3.87 6.86 5.01
CA TYR A 46 3.09 8.11 5.08
C TYR A 46 2.14 8.05 6.27
N VAL A 47 1.93 9.18 6.94
CA VAL A 47 1.00 9.31 8.09
C VAL A 47 -0.02 10.38 7.75
N GLU A 48 -1.06 9.95 7.03
CA GLU A 48 -2.10 10.79 6.43
C GLU A 48 -3.47 10.15 6.66
N ASP A 49 -4.56 10.92 6.64
CA ASP A 49 -5.90 10.33 6.68
C ASP A 49 -6.24 9.75 5.30
N SER A 50 -6.30 8.43 5.25
CA SER A 50 -6.67 7.67 4.04
C SER A 50 -8.03 8.05 3.42
N SER A 51 -8.90 8.79 4.12
CA SER A 51 -10.18 9.27 3.60
C SER A 51 -10.15 10.67 2.98
N ASP A 52 -9.03 11.39 3.07
CA ASP A 52 -8.77 12.60 2.27
C ASP A 52 -8.40 12.23 0.81
N ASN A 53 -8.33 13.22 -0.09
CA ASN A 53 -7.99 13.02 -1.50
C ASN A 53 -6.53 12.56 -1.70
N TRP A 54 -6.32 11.40 -2.33
CA TRP A 54 -4.98 10.84 -2.56
C TRP A 54 -4.22 11.60 -3.67
N MET A 55 -3.15 12.30 -3.31
CA MET A 55 -2.36 13.14 -4.25
C MET A 55 -1.01 12.52 -4.66
N PHE A 56 -0.96 11.21 -4.89
CA PHE A 56 0.25 10.53 -5.37
C PHE A 56 0.59 10.92 -6.82
N PRO A 57 1.86 11.26 -7.14
CA PRO A 57 2.25 11.62 -8.51
C PRO A 57 2.39 10.42 -9.48
N GLN A 58 2.19 9.18 -9.00
CA GLN A 58 2.22 7.95 -9.79
C GLN A 58 1.03 7.02 -9.47
N LYS A 59 0.72 6.12 -10.41
CA LYS A 59 -0.24 5.03 -10.21
C LYS A 59 0.39 3.83 -9.50
N PHE A 60 -0.45 2.96 -8.94
CA PHE A 60 -0.04 1.73 -8.26
C PHE A 60 -0.38 0.49 -9.10
N ASP A 61 0.53 -0.48 -9.21
CA ASP A 61 0.22 -1.79 -9.81
C ASP A 61 -0.60 -2.67 -8.86
N TYR A 62 -0.58 -2.38 -7.55
CA TYR A 62 -1.31 -3.10 -6.52
C TYR A 62 -1.64 -2.20 -5.33
N ILE A 63 -2.87 -2.29 -4.83
CA ILE A 63 -3.34 -1.56 -3.63
C ILE A 63 -3.93 -2.59 -2.65
N HIS A 64 -3.54 -2.48 -1.39
CA HIS A 64 -3.87 -3.44 -0.33
C HIS A 64 -4.36 -2.73 0.93
N THR A 65 -5.21 -3.43 1.67
CA THR A 65 -5.69 -3.10 3.02
C THR A 65 -6.04 -4.41 3.73
N ARG A 66 -6.13 -4.41 5.06
CA ARG A 66 -6.43 -5.60 5.87
C ARG A 66 -7.73 -5.47 6.67
N ASN A 67 -7.67 -5.76 7.97
CA ASN A 67 -8.82 -5.80 8.88
C ASN A 67 -9.22 -4.38 9.31
N THR A 68 -9.74 -3.59 8.37
CA THR A 68 -10.12 -2.18 8.56
C THR A 68 -11.60 -1.99 8.86
N ALA A 69 -12.24 -3.00 9.46
CA ALA A 69 -13.63 -2.93 9.89
C ALA A 69 -13.79 -1.85 10.97
N GLY A 70 -14.52 -0.78 10.64
CA GLY A 70 -14.69 0.39 11.52
C GLY A 70 -13.62 1.48 11.41
N CYS A 71 -12.63 1.36 10.50
CA CYS A 71 -11.67 2.43 10.24
C CYS A 71 -12.28 3.62 9.46
N TRP A 72 -13.38 3.39 8.75
CA TRP A 72 -14.00 4.36 7.83
C TRP A 72 -15.53 4.33 7.98
N SER A 73 -16.18 5.47 7.74
CA SER A 73 -17.64 5.59 7.77
C SER A 73 -18.30 5.11 6.46
N ALA A 74 -17.60 5.24 5.33
CA ALA A 74 -18.04 4.77 4.02
C ALA A 74 -16.85 4.29 3.17
N PHE A 75 -16.47 3.02 3.32
CA PHE A 75 -15.32 2.41 2.61
C PHE A 75 -15.39 2.60 1.07
N GLU A 76 -16.58 2.54 0.48
CA GLU A 76 -16.79 2.64 -0.96
C GLU A 76 -16.28 4.00 -1.50
N THR A 77 -16.82 5.10 -0.99
CA THR A 77 -16.49 6.46 -1.45
C THR A 77 -15.18 6.99 -0.87
N GLN A 78 -14.82 6.61 0.37
CA GLN A 78 -13.58 7.11 1.00
C GLN A 78 -12.33 6.40 0.48
N ILE A 79 -12.42 5.11 0.09
CA ILE A 79 -11.25 4.26 -0.21
C ILE A 79 -11.38 3.53 -1.55
N ALA A 80 -12.49 2.85 -1.84
CA ALA A 80 -12.58 1.97 -3.00
C ALA A 80 -12.59 2.76 -4.32
N GLU A 81 -13.34 3.85 -4.41
CA GLU A 81 -13.34 4.76 -5.56
C GLU A 81 -11.94 5.36 -5.80
N GLN A 82 -11.28 5.83 -4.75
CA GLN A 82 -9.91 6.35 -4.82
C GLN A 82 -8.90 5.27 -5.25
N ALA A 83 -9.04 4.04 -4.75
CA ALA A 83 -8.21 2.92 -5.15
C ALA A 83 -8.36 2.59 -6.65
N PHE A 84 -9.59 2.47 -7.15
CA PHE A 84 -9.81 2.24 -8.59
C PHE A 84 -9.34 3.40 -9.46
N ALA A 85 -9.39 4.64 -8.94
CA ALA A 85 -8.83 5.80 -9.60
C ALA A 85 -7.29 5.89 -9.52
N ALA A 86 -6.63 5.18 -8.60
CA ALA A 86 -5.18 5.22 -8.35
C ALA A 86 -4.39 4.03 -8.94
N LEU A 87 -5.08 3.07 -9.57
CA LEU A 87 -4.49 2.06 -10.47
C LEU A 87 -4.10 2.65 -11.86
#